data_AF-A0A5N8XGG2-F1
#
_entry.id   AF-A0A5N8XGG2-F1
#
_cell.length_a   1.000
_cell.length_b   1.000
_cell.length_c   1.000
_cell.angle_alpha   90.00
_cell.angle_beta   90.00
_cell.angle_gamma   90.00
#
_symmetry.space_group_name_H-M   'P 1'
#
loop_
_entity.id
_entity.type
_entity.pdbx_description
1 polymer ?
#
loop_
_entity_poly.entity_id
_entity_poly.type
_entity_poly.pdbx_seq_one_letter_code
_entity_poly.pdbx_strand_id
1 'polypeptide(L)'
;MTTTDDTKTEYAPETGPRLRWAQLAPDVYKAMIRLDAAARQGLDPTLCELVKIRASQINHCAFCLDMHTKDALAAGERVERIMQLSAWDESRHFYTERELAALELTEAVTVLTDGFVPDEVYEKAAQHFEEAELAQLISAIAVINAWNRFGVTARMTPGHYQAGQHK
;
A
#
# COMPACT_ATOMS: atom_id res chain seq x y z
N MET A 1 -46.16 -18.84 -11.05
CA MET A 1 -45.16 -18.55 -12.09
C MET A 1 -44.49 -17.25 -11.71
N THR A 2 -43.36 -17.34 -11.02
CA THR A 2 -42.48 -16.19 -10.75
C THR A 2 -41.15 -16.56 -11.37
N THR A 3 -41.01 -16.21 -12.64
CA THR A 3 -39.74 -16.24 -13.36
C THR A 3 -38.88 -15.12 -12.78
N THR A 4 -37.95 -15.48 -11.90
CA THR A 4 -36.83 -14.60 -11.53
C THR A 4 -36.00 -14.37 -12.78
N ASP A 5 -36.02 -13.14 -13.26
CA ASP A 5 -35.19 -12.66 -14.36
C ASP A 5 -33.75 -12.57 -13.83
N ASP A 6 -33.02 -13.68 -13.97
CA ASP A 6 -31.62 -13.82 -13.60
C ASP A 6 -30.75 -13.17 -14.70
N THR A 7 -30.84 -11.85 -14.80
CA THR A 7 -29.96 -11.08 -15.67
C THR A 7 -28.55 -11.11 -15.07
N LYS A 8 -27.74 -12.08 -15.51
CA LYS A 8 -26.29 -12.09 -15.23
C LYS A 8 -25.73 -10.75 -15.69
N THR A 9 -25.36 -9.91 -14.72
CA THR A 9 -24.65 -8.67 -14.99
C THR A 9 -23.31 -9.03 -15.64
N GLU A 10 -23.09 -8.59 -16.87
CA GLU A 10 -21.85 -8.81 -17.61
C GLU A 10 -20.85 -7.70 -17.24
N TYR A 11 -19.81 -8.06 -16.49
CA TYR A 11 -18.71 -7.15 -16.17
C TYR A 11 -17.69 -7.11 -17.32
N ALA A 12 -16.92 -6.02 -17.41
CA ALA A 12 -15.85 -5.90 -18.39
C ALA A 12 -14.81 -7.04 -18.25
N PRO A 13 -14.22 -7.52 -19.36
CA PRO A 13 -13.27 -8.63 -19.32
C PRO A 13 -11.96 -8.23 -18.62
N GLU A 14 -11.38 -9.19 -17.90
CA GLU A 14 -10.07 -9.02 -17.29
C GLU A 14 -8.97 -8.89 -18.35
N THR A 15 -8.00 -8.01 -18.09
CA THR A 15 -6.76 -7.93 -18.88
C THR A 15 -5.63 -8.57 -18.09
N GLY A 16 -4.94 -9.55 -18.71
CA GLY A 16 -3.76 -10.18 -18.13
C GLY A 16 -2.54 -9.25 -18.04
N PRO A 17 -1.46 -9.68 -17.36
CA PRO A 17 -0.29 -8.84 -17.16
C PRO A 17 0.42 -8.53 -18.48
N ARG A 18 0.89 -7.28 -18.62
CA ARG A 18 1.71 -6.83 -19.76
C ARG A 18 3.08 -7.50 -19.76
N LEU A 19 3.66 -7.72 -18.57
CA LEU A 19 4.99 -8.34 -18.41
C LEU A 19 5.01 -9.20 -17.15
N ARG A 20 5.40 -10.48 -17.27
CA ARG A 20 5.61 -11.37 -16.12
C ARG A 20 7.00 -11.14 -15.50
N TRP A 21 7.26 -9.92 -15.04
CA TRP A 21 8.60 -9.48 -14.65
C TRP A 21 9.23 -10.35 -13.56
N ALA A 22 8.45 -10.81 -12.58
CA ALA A 22 8.96 -11.67 -11.51
C ALA A 22 9.49 -13.02 -12.03
N GLN A 23 8.93 -13.53 -13.13
CA GLN A 23 9.41 -14.77 -13.78
C GLN A 23 10.65 -14.50 -14.66
N LEU A 24 10.70 -13.33 -15.28
CA LEU A 24 11.77 -12.94 -16.20
C LEU A 24 13.01 -12.39 -15.47
N ALA A 25 12.83 -11.85 -14.27
CA ALA A 25 13.88 -11.29 -13.41
C ALA A 25 13.75 -11.81 -11.96
N PRO A 26 13.90 -13.14 -11.75
CA PRO A 26 13.62 -13.78 -10.47
C PRO A 26 14.51 -13.29 -9.32
N ASP A 27 15.76 -12.91 -9.61
CA ASP A 27 16.67 -12.44 -8.56
C ASP A 27 16.36 -11.01 -8.12
N VAL A 28 15.86 -10.16 -9.04
CA VAL A 28 15.30 -8.84 -8.70
C VAL A 28 14.07 -9.00 -7.81
N TYR A 29 13.16 -9.93 -8.17
CA TYR A 29 11.98 -10.22 -7.37
C TYR A 29 12.34 -10.70 -5.96
N LYS A 30 13.29 -11.63 -5.83
CA LYS A 30 13.79 -12.09 -4.52
C LYS A 30 14.44 -10.96 -3.70
N ALA A 31 15.18 -10.08 -4.35
CA ALA A 31 15.79 -8.92 -3.68
C ALA A 31 14.70 -7.97 -3.15
N MET A 32 13.67 -7.69 -3.95
CA MET A 32 12.52 -6.88 -3.54
C MET A 32 11.78 -7.47 -2.33
N ILE A 33 11.56 -8.79 -2.30
CA ILE A 33 10.96 -9.47 -1.13
C ILE A 33 11.83 -9.28 0.12
N ARG A 34 13.14 -9.50 0.00
CA ARG A 34 14.07 -9.35 1.14
C ARG A 34 14.10 -7.92 1.64
N LEU A 35 14.07 -6.94 0.74
CA LEU A 35 14.03 -5.53 1.08
C LEU A 35 12.72 -5.18 1.80
N ASP A 36 11.57 -5.66 1.33
CA ASP A 36 10.27 -5.47 2.03
C ASP A 36 10.29 -6.08 3.44
N ALA A 37 10.83 -7.29 3.59
CA ALA A 37 10.94 -7.94 4.90
C ALA A 37 11.89 -7.19 5.86
N ALA A 38 12.94 -6.57 5.34
CA ALA A 38 13.86 -5.76 6.13
C ALA A 38 13.25 -4.41 6.52
N ALA A 39 12.56 -3.75 5.59
CA ALA A 39 11.98 -2.42 5.75
C ALA A 39 10.83 -2.34 6.77
N ARG A 40 10.19 -3.47 7.08
CA ARG A 40 9.08 -3.55 8.05
C ARG A 40 9.50 -4.01 9.44
N GLN A 41 10.80 -4.21 9.70
CA GLN A 41 11.27 -4.68 11.00
C GLN A 41 10.99 -3.64 12.09
N GLY A 42 10.40 -4.07 13.21
CA GLY A 42 10.11 -3.21 14.35
C GLY A 42 8.89 -2.29 14.19
N LEU A 43 8.31 -2.19 12.99
CA LEU A 43 7.08 -1.43 12.77
C LEU A 43 5.84 -2.25 13.12
N ASP A 44 4.79 -1.55 13.56
CA ASP A 44 3.47 -2.12 13.70
C ASP A 44 2.96 -2.66 12.33
N PRO A 45 2.52 -3.92 12.24
CA PRO A 45 2.07 -4.50 10.98
C PRO A 45 0.87 -3.77 10.37
N THR A 46 -0.06 -3.27 11.19
CA THR A 46 -1.25 -2.57 10.70
C THR A 46 -0.86 -1.21 10.12
N LEU A 47 0.03 -0.47 10.79
CA LEU A 47 0.62 0.76 10.26
C LEU A 47 1.31 0.53 8.91
N CYS A 48 2.07 -0.56 8.78
CA CYS A 48 2.72 -0.90 7.52
C CYS A 48 1.72 -1.06 6.38
N GLU A 49 0.60 -1.76 6.62
CA GLU A 49 -0.42 -1.92 5.58
C GLU A 49 -1.14 -0.61 5.27
N LEU A 50 -1.40 0.27 6.24
CA LEU A 50 -1.97 1.61 5.96
C LEU A 50 -1.06 2.45 5.06
N VAL A 51 0.24 2.48 5.36
CA VAL A 51 1.27 3.13 4.52
C VAL A 51 1.26 2.54 3.12
N LYS A 52 1.23 1.21 3.01
CA LYS A 52 1.26 0.50 1.72
C LYS A 52 0.00 0.78 0.89
N ILE A 53 -1.17 0.79 1.52
CA ILE A 53 -2.43 1.13 0.85
C ILE A 53 -2.39 2.59 0.40
N ARG A 54 -2.00 3.54 1.26
CA ARG A 54 -2.04 4.97 0.92
C ARG A 54 -1.12 5.32 -0.24
N ALA A 55 0.13 4.85 -0.21
CA ALA A 55 1.05 5.04 -1.34
C ALA A 55 0.51 4.42 -2.64
N SER A 56 -0.14 3.25 -2.54
CA SER A 56 -0.75 2.57 -3.71
C SER A 56 -1.97 3.29 -4.26
N GLN A 57 -2.76 3.99 -3.42
CA GLN A 57 -3.87 4.84 -3.86
C GLN A 57 -3.35 6.00 -4.71
N ILE A 58 -2.30 6.70 -4.23
CA ILE A 58 -1.67 7.82 -4.93
C ILE A 58 -1.04 7.36 -6.25
N ASN A 59 -0.36 6.21 -6.24
CA ASN A 59 0.28 5.66 -7.44
C ASN A 59 -0.69 4.89 -8.36
N HIS A 60 -1.98 4.82 -8.05
CA HIS A 60 -3.00 4.08 -8.81
C HIS A 60 -2.67 2.60 -9.08
N CYS A 61 -2.04 1.93 -8.11
CA CYS A 61 -1.63 0.54 -8.26
C CYS A 61 -2.72 -0.43 -7.76
N ALA A 62 -3.68 -0.78 -8.62
CA ALA A 62 -4.80 -1.66 -8.27
C ALA A 62 -4.38 -3.03 -7.71
N PHE A 63 -3.29 -3.62 -8.23
CA PHE A 63 -2.73 -4.87 -7.69
C PHE A 63 -2.30 -4.75 -6.23
N CYS A 64 -1.53 -3.71 -5.91
CA CYS A 64 -1.07 -3.46 -4.54
C CYS A 64 -2.24 -3.09 -3.62
N LEU A 65 -3.24 -2.36 -4.12
CA LEU A 65 -4.47 -2.08 -3.35
C LEU A 65 -5.22 -3.35 -2.96
N ASP A 66 -5.43 -4.27 -3.92
CA ASP A 66 -6.07 -5.56 -3.64
C ASP A 66 -5.29 -6.37 -2.59
N MET A 67 -3.98 -6.46 -2.76
CA MET A 67 -3.10 -7.20 -1.85
C MET A 67 -3.10 -6.63 -0.43
N HIS A 68 -2.74 -5.36 -0.27
CA HIS A 68 -2.54 -4.75 1.03
C HIS A 68 -3.86 -4.51 1.78
N THR A 69 -4.97 -4.30 1.07
CA THR A 69 -6.30 -4.27 1.72
C THR A 69 -6.65 -5.63 2.31
N LYS A 70 -6.41 -6.72 1.57
CA LYS A 70 -6.67 -8.10 2.07
C LYS A 70 -5.78 -8.44 3.26
N ASP A 71 -4.50 -8.06 3.21
CA ASP A 71 -3.57 -8.30 4.32
C ASP A 71 -3.90 -7.45 5.55
N ALA A 72 -4.28 -6.18 5.38
CA ALA A 72 -4.73 -5.31 6.47
C ALA A 72 -5.95 -5.89 7.17
N LEU A 73 -6.97 -6.30 6.42
CA LEU A 73 -8.19 -6.91 6.96
C LEU A 73 -7.86 -8.22 7.70
N ALA A 74 -6.98 -9.05 7.15
CA ALA A 74 -6.52 -10.27 7.82
C ALA A 74 -5.71 -10.00 9.10
N ALA A 75 -5.07 -8.84 9.20
CA ALA A 75 -4.35 -8.37 10.40
C ALA A 75 -5.27 -7.69 11.44
N GLY A 76 -6.58 -7.55 11.15
CA GLY A 76 -7.56 -6.98 12.08
C GLY A 76 -7.88 -5.50 11.87
N GLU A 77 -7.40 -4.89 10.77
CA GLU A 77 -7.82 -3.55 10.38
C GLU A 77 -9.30 -3.52 9.97
N ARG A 78 -9.93 -2.35 10.06
CA ARG A 78 -11.35 -2.15 9.82
C ARG A 78 -11.58 -1.60 8.41
N VAL A 79 -12.60 -2.14 7.73
CA VAL A 79 -13.05 -1.67 6.41
C VAL A 79 -13.27 -0.16 6.41
N GLU A 80 -13.92 0.37 7.44
CA GLU A 80 -14.19 1.80 7.58
C GLU A 80 -12.90 2.64 7.53
N ARG A 81 -11.85 2.25 8.27
CA ARG A 81 -10.56 2.95 8.26
C ARG A 81 -9.85 2.85 6.91
N ILE A 82 -9.96 1.72 6.21
CA ILE A 82 -9.38 1.57 4.86
C ILE A 82 -10.13 2.45 3.85
N MET A 83 -11.46 2.52 3.94
CA MET A 83 -12.29 3.34 3.05
C MET A 83 -12.02 4.84 3.23
N GLN A 84 -11.81 5.28 4.48
CA GLN A 84 -11.51 6.68 4.79
C GLN A 84 -10.08 7.08 4.42
N LEU A 85 -9.18 6.12 4.18
CA LEU A 85 -7.75 6.37 4.01
C LEU A 85 -7.43 7.28 2.82
N SER A 86 -8.26 7.31 1.77
CA SER A 86 -8.04 8.22 0.65
C SER A 86 -8.38 9.69 0.94
N ALA A 87 -9.06 9.95 2.06
CA ALA A 87 -9.50 11.26 2.54
C ALA A 87 -9.19 11.41 4.05
N TRP A 88 -8.05 10.86 4.49
CA TRP A 88 -7.68 10.78 5.90
C TRP A 88 -7.51 12.15 6.57
N ASP A 89 -7.20 13.17 5.77
CA ASP A 89 -7.04 14.58 6.14
C ASP A 89 -8.35 15.20 6.66
N GLU A 90 -9.48 14.82 6.06
CA GLU A 90 -10.82 15.20 6.51
C GLU A 90 -11.37 14.25 7.60
N SER A 91 -10.83 13.03 7.68
CA SER A 91 -11.31 11.97 8.58
C SER A 91 -10.33 11.62 9.70
N ARG A 92 -9.52 12.58 10.16
CA ARG A 92 -8.38 12.35 11.07
C ARG A 92 -8.70 11.55 12.34
N HIS A 93 -9.90 11.73 12.88
CA HIS A 93 -10.37 11.07 14.10
C HIS A 93 -10.44 9.54 14.02
N PHE A 94 -10.31 8.97 12.82
CA PHE A 94 -10.19 7.53 12.65
C PHE A 94 -8.80 6.98 13.01
N TYR A 95 -7.76 7.83 13.03
CA TYR A 95 -6.36 7.43 13.15
C TYR A 95 -5.70 8.08 14.38
N THR A 96 -4.63 7.44 14.87
CA THR A 96 -3.80 8.01 15.94
C THR A 96 -2.86 9.09 15.38
N GLU A 97 -2.37 10.01 16.22
CA GLU A 97 -1.39 11.03 15.77
C GLU A 97 -0.14 10.42 15.13
N ARG A 98 0.30 9.27 15.65
CA ARG A 98 1.43 8.52 15.09
C ARG A 98 1.12 7.97 13.69
N GLU A 99 -0.09 7.44 13.48
CA GLU A 99 -0.54 7.01 12.15
C GLU A 99 -0.66 8.21 11.20
N LEU A 100 -1.24 9.32 11.66
CA LEU A 100 -1.38 10.55 10.86
C LEU A 100 -0.01 11.09 10.41
N ALA A 101 0.99 11.11 11.30
CA ALA A 101 2.34 11.52 10.96
C ALA A 101 2.99 10.59 9.92
N ALA A 102 2.76 9.27 10.02
CA ALA A 102 3.23 8.32 9.02
C ALA A 102 2.51 8.45 7.67
N LEU A 103 1.20 8.72 7.67
CA LEU A 103 0.42 8.94 6.44
C LEU A 103 0.88 10.22 5.73
N GLU A 104 1.07 11.31 6.47
CA GLU A 104 1.58 12.58 5.94
C GLU A 104 2.98 12.43 5.32
N LEU A 105 3.89 11.72 6.02
CA LEU A 105 5.20 11.39 5.48
C LEU A 105 5.10 10.47 4.24
N THR A 106 4.15 9.52 4.24
CA THR A 106 3.91 8.63 3.11
C THR A 106 3.53 9.40 1.86
N GLU A 107 2.67 10.41 1.96
CA GLU A 107 2.30 11.25 0.81
C GLU A 107 3.50 12.05 0.31
N ALA A 108 4.21 12.73 1.20
CA ALA A 108 5.35 13.58 0.85
C ALA A 108 6.47 12.79 0.14
N VAL A 109 6.78 11.58 0.62
CA VAL A 109 7.80 10.71 -0.01
C VAL A 109 7.29 10.07 -1.31
N THR A 110 5.97 9.86 -1.43
CA THR A 110 5.38 9.28 -2.66
C THR A 110 5.38 10.30 -3.81
N VAL A 111 5.09 11.57 -3.52
CA VAL A 111 4.97 12.66 -4.51
C VAL A 111 6.23 13.56 -4.53
N LEU A 112 7.40 12.95 -4.70
CA LEU A 112 8.67 13.69 -4.83
C LEU A 112 8.78 14.58 -6.08
N THR A 113 7.79 14.57 -6.98
CA THR A 113 7.81 15.41 -8.19
C THR A 113 7.51 16.88 -7.90
N ASP A 114 6.91 17.18 -6.74
CA ASP A 114 6.49 18.54 -6.37
C ASP A 114 7.51 19.25 -5.45
N GLY A 115 8.70 18.67 -5.30
CA GLY A 115 9.80 19.27 -4.53
C GLY A 115 10.58 18.24 -3.72
N PHE A 116 10.88 18.59 -2.47
CA PHE A 116 11.50 17.71 -1.47
C PHE A 116 10.48 17.40 -0.37
N VAL A 117 10.79 16.42 0.50
CA VAL A 117 9.97 16.17 1.70
C VAL A 117 10.10 17.39 2.63
N PRO A 118 9.03 18.14 2.92
CA PRO A 118 9.13 19.34 3.75
C PRO A 118 9.67 19.03 5.15
N ASP A 119 10.52 19.91 5.69
CA ASP A 119 11.13 19.73 7.00
C ASP A 119 10.08 19.54 8.10
N GLU A 120 8.98 20.30 8.05
CA GLU A 120 7.87 20.21 9.00
C GLU A 120 7.17 18.83 9.01
N VAL A 121 7.05 18.18 7.85
CA VAL A 121 6.48 16.83 7.73
C VAL A 121 7.44 15.81 8.33
N TYR A 122 8.73 15.94 8.05
CA TYR A 122 9.76 15.08 8.63
C TYR A 122 9.83 15.23 10.15
N GLU A 123 9.91 16.47 10.65
CA GLU A 123 10.00 16.78 12.08
C GLU A 123 8.78 16.25 12.84
N LYS A 124 7.58 16.36 12.27
CA LYS A 124 6.37 15.78 12.85
C LYS A 124 6.45 14.26 12.95
N ALA A 125 6.92 13.57 11.92
CA ALA A 125 7.16 12.13 12.01
C ALA A 125 8.23 11.80 13.07
N ALA A 126 9.33 12.54 13.12
CA ALA A 126 10.40 12.33 14.09
C ALA A 126 9.96 12.51 15.56
N GLN A 127 8.87 13.26 15.83
CA GLN A 127 8.29 13.36 17.18
C GLN A 127 7.55 12.09 17.62
N HIS A 128 7.13 11.24 16.69
CA HIS A 128 6.28 10.07 16.96
C HIS A 128 7.00 8.73 16.80
N PHE A 129 8.24 8.72 16.27
CA PHE A 129 9.01 7.53 15.97
C PHE A 129 10.44 7.68 16.50
N GLU A 130 10.97 6.63 17.13
CA GLU A 130 12.39 6.55 17.44
C GLU A 130 13.21 6.53 16.13
N GLU A 131 14.44 7.04 16.12
CA GLU A 131 15.21 7.23 14.87
C GLU A 131 15.33 5.96 14.02
N ALA A 132 15.60 4.81 14.67
CA ALA A 132 15.69 3.53 13.98
C ALA A 132 14.34 3.11 13.37
N GLU A 133 13.24 3.41 14.05
CA GLU A 133 11.89 3.10 13.59
C GLU A 133 11.44 4.05 12.47
N LEU A 134 11.81 5.32 12.53
CA LEU A 134 11.60 6.29 11.46
C LEU A 134 12.35 5.89 10.19
N ALA A 135 13.59 5.41 10.31
CA ALA A 135 14.34 4.88 9.18
C ALA A 135 13.65 3.66 8.54
N GLN A 136 13.01 2.81 9.35
CA GLN A 136 12.20 1.71 8.85
C GLN A 136 10.94 2.21 8.15
N LEU A 137 10.24 3.20 8.70
CA LEU A 137 9.07 3.81 8.07
C LEU A 137 9.41 4.40 6.69
N ILE A 138 10.49 5.17 6.59
CA ILE A 138 10.98 5.71 5.32
C ILE A 138 11.30 4.58 4.33
N SER A 139 11.95 3.52 4.81
CA SER A 139 12.25 2.34 4.00
C SER A 139 10.98 1.65 3.49
N ALA A 140 9.96 1.48 4.34
CA ALA A 140 8.68 0.89 3.97
C ALA A 140 7.96 1.71 2.88
N ILE A 141 7.97 3.03 3.01
CA ILE A 141 7.39 3.94 2.01
C ILE A 141 8.14 3.85 0.67
N ALA A 142 9.47 3.81 0.69
CA ALA A 142 10.28 3.67 -0.51
C ALA A 142 10.03 2.32 -1.22
N VAL A 143 9.92 1.24 -0.43
CA VAL A 143 9.69 -0.12 -0.95
C VAL A 143 8.31 -0.25 -1.60
N ILE A 144 7.24 0.25 -0.99
CA ILE A 144 5.92 0.21 -1.64
C ILE A 144 5.91 1.03 -2.92
N ASN A 145 6.60 2.17 -2.94
CA ASN A 145 6.76 2.99 -4.14
C ASN A 145 7.46 2.21 -5.27
N ALA A 146 8.47 1.40 -4.95
CA ALA A 146 9.11 0.51 -5.91
C ALA A 146 8.15 -0.60 -6.39
N TRP A 147 7.40 -1.25 -5.50
CA TRP A 147 6.38 -2.23 -5.87
C TRP A 147 5.29 -1.65 -6.78
N ASN A 148 4.80 -0.46 -6.48
CA ASN A 148 3.80 0.22 -7.30
C ASN A 148 4.32 0.47 -8.73
N ARG A 149 5.59 0.87 -8.88
CA ARG A 149 6.23 1.08 -10.19
C ARG A 149 6.28 -0.21 -11.01
N PHE A 150 6.59 -1.35 -10.39
CA PHE A 150 6.50 -2.65 -11.05
C PHE A 150 5.04 -3.00 -11.39
N GLY A 151 4.12 -2.90 -10.42
CA GLY A 151 2.73 -3.28 -10.56
C GLY A 151 2.00 -2.54 -11.69
N VAL A 152 2.14 -1.21 -11.73
CA VAL A 152 1.52 -0.37 -12.76
C VAL A 152 2.17 -0.60 -14.12
N THR A 153 3.50 -0.59 -14.21
CA THR A 153 4.22 -0.73 -15.50
C THR A 153 3.96 -2.08 -16.15
N ALA A 154 3.97 -3.15 -15.34
CA ALA A 154 3.72 -4.52 -15.79
C ALA A 154 2.22 -4.85 -15.94
N ARG A 155 1.31 -3.93 -15.60
CA ARG A 155 -0.15 -4.14 -15.55
C ARG A 155 -0.53 -5.41 -14.79
N MET A 156 0.03 -5.59 -13.59
CA MET A 156 -0.27 -6.76 -12.76
C MET A 156 -1.78 -6.82 -12.45
N THR A 157 -2.36 -8.01 -12.55
CA THR A 157 -3.80 -8.23 -12.47
C THR A 157 -4.26 -8.37 -11.00
N PRO A 158 -5.13 -7.48 -10.48
CA PRO A 158 -5.67 -7.59 -9.12
C PRO A 158 -6.72 -8.70 -9.00
N GLY A 159 -7.15 -9.00 -7.77
CA GLY A 159 -8.31 -9.85 -7.48
C GLY A 159 -7.95 -11.31 -7.16
N HIS A 160 -6.78 -11.76 -7.59
CA HIS A 160 -6.32 -13.15 -7.45
C HIS A 160 -5.49 -13.42 -6.20
N TYR A 161 -5.10 -12.39 -5.45
CA TYR A 161 -4.31 -12.55 -4.22
C TYR A 161 -5.16 -13.09 -3.07
N GLN A 162 -4.57 -13.94 -2.23
CA GLN A 162 -5.12 -14.37 -0.95
C GLN A 162 -4.25 -13.88 0.20
N ALA A 163 -4.85 -13.37 1.27
CA ALA A 163 -4.13 -12.82 2.41
C ALA A 163 -3.10 -13.81 2.98
N GLY A 164 -1.88 -13.34 3.22
CA GLY A 164 -0.78 -14.15 3.73
C GLY A 164 -0.09 -15.07 2.70
N GLN A 165 -0.44 -15.01 1.41
CA GLN A 165 0.18 -15.84 0.36
C GLN A 165 1.70 -15.60 0.18
N HIS A 166 2.22 -14.47 0.67
CA HIS A 166 3.64 -14.10 0.58
C HIS A 166 4.33 -13.92 1.95
N LYS A 167 3.71 -14.39 3.04
CA LYS A 167 4.32 -14.39 4.38
C LYS A 167 5.30 -15.53 4.57
#